data_AF-A0A226NN00-F1
#
_entry.id   AF-A0A226NN00-F1
#
_cell.length_a   1.000
_cell.length_b   1.000
_cell.length_c   1.000
_cell.angle_alpha   90.00
_cell.angle_beta   90.00
_cell.angle_gamma   90.00
#
_symmetry.space_group_name_H-M   'P 1'
#
loop_
_entity.id
_entity.type
_entity.pdbx_description
1 polymer ?
#
loop_
_entity_poly.entity_id
_entity_poly.type
_entity_poly.pdbx_seq_one_letter_code
_entity_poly.pdbx_strand_id
1 'polypeptide(L)' 'MGNEISYPLKPFLVEGDKGRFWERCLGIIQRLSAKMLRINADPHYFTQLFQDLKSEGEGGDGSKHWTISLDR' A
#
# COMPACT_ATOMS: atom_id res chain seq x y z
N MET A 1 -8.15 5.16 2.13
CA MET A 1 -6.72 5.40 2.44
C MET A 1 -6.24 6.78 1.95
N GLY A 2 -7.12 7.77 1.86
CA GLY A 2 -6.80 9.17 1.62
C GLY A 2 -8.08 9.95 1.89
N ASN A 3 -8.03 10.93 2.79
CA ASN A 3 -9.23 11.68 3.19
C ASN A 3 -9.51 12.86 2.24
N GLU A 4 -8.50 13.24 1.45
CA GLU A 4 -8.57 14.34 0.49
C GLU A 4 -9.08 13.87 -0.87
N ILE A 5 -9.73 14.77 -1.60
CA ILE A 5 -10.25 14.50 -2.95
C ILE A 5 -9.15 14.42 -4.02
N SER A 6 -7.96 14.97 -3.76
CA SER A 6 -6.84 14.95 -4.70
C SER A 6 -5.50 15.12 -4.00
N TYR A 7 -4.44 14.59 -4.61
CA TYR A 7 -3.06 14.76 -4.17
C TYR A 7 -2.21 15.30 -5.33
N PRO A 8 -1.33 16.29 -5.10
CA PRO A 8 -0.50 16.85 -6.16
C PRO A 8 0.52 15.81 -6.65
N LEU A 9 0.86 15.83 -7.95
CA LEU A 9 1.82 14.90 -8.55
C LEU A 9 3.27 15.15 -8.09
N LYS A 10 3.64 16.42 -7.88
CA LYS A 10 5.03 16.86 -7.66
C LYS A 10 5.79 16.06 -6.58
N PRO A 11 5.20 15.70 -5.43
CA PRO A 11 5.90 14.91 -4.41
C PRO A 11 6.21 13.46 -4.83
N PHE A 12 5.51 12.91 -5.82
CA PHE A 12 5.61 11.50 -6.22
C PHE A 12 6.39 11.29 -7.51
N LEU A 13 6.59 12.36 -8.29
CA LEU A 13 7.32 12.30 -9.55
C LEU A 13 8.80 12.61 -9.33
N VAL A 14 9.59 11.54 -9.19
CA VAL A 14 11.07 11.60 -9.10
C VAL A 14 11.76 11.42 -10.46
N GLU A 15 11.01 10.96 -11.47
CA GLU A 15 11.51 10.68 -12.81
C GLU A 15 11.30 11.87 -13.75
N GLY A 16 12.22 12.05 -14.70
CA GLY A 16 12.09 13.10 -15.71
C GLY A 16 10.97 12.85 -16.74
N ASP A 17 10.56 11.60 -16.90
CA ASP A 17 9.53 11.18 -17.86
C ASP A 17 8.18 10.97 -17.18
N LYS A 18 7.25 11.92 -17.40
CA LYS A 18 5.88 11.85 -16.91
C LYS A 18 5.06 10.73 -17.54
N GLY A 19 5.34 10.36 -18.79
CA GLY A 19 4.60 9.32 -19.51
C GLY A 19 4.76 7.97 -18.83
N ARG A 20 6.01 7.62 -18.52
CA ARG A 20 6.33 6.38 -17.78
C ARG A 20 5.68 6.30 -16.41
N PHE A 21 5.59 7.42 -15.68
CA PHE A 21 4.88 7.45 -14.41
C PHE A 21 3.40 7.04 -14.57
N TRP A 22 2.70 7.65 -15.53
CA TRP A 22 1.29 7.35 -15.77
C TRP A 22 1.04 5.95 -16.32
N GLU A 23 1.91 5.44 -17.19
CA GLU A 23 1.85 4.06 -17.67
C GLU A 23 1.97 3.05 -16.51
N ARG A 24 2.89 3.29 -15.57
CA ARG A 24 2.99 2.46 -14.36
C ARG A 24 1.75 2.57 -13.49
N CYS A 25 1.19 3.76 -13.29
CA CYS A 25 -0.06 3.93 -12.54
C CYS A 25 -1.18 3.07 -13.14
N LEU A 26 -1.40 3.15 -14.45
CA LEU A 26 -2.41 2.35 -15.16
C LEU A 26 -2.12 0.84 -15.03
N GLY A 27 -0.87 0.42 -15.19
CA GLY A 27 -0.47 -0.98 -15.03
C GLY A 27 -0.71 -1.53 -13.63
N ILE A 28 -0.45 -0.72 -12.59
CA ILE A 28 -0.72 -1.09 -11.19
C ILE A 28 -2.23 -1.20 -10.95
N ILE A 29 -3.02 -0.22 -11.40
CA ILE A 29 -4.49 -0.24 -11.26
C ILE A 29 -5.08 -1.49 -11.93
N GLN A 30 -4.67 -1.78 -13.16
CA GLN A 30 -5.16 -2.94 -13.91
C GLN A 30 -4.87 -4.26 -13.16
N ARG A 31 -3.70 -4.39 -12.53
CA ARG A 31 -3.27 -5.62 -11.84
C ARG A 31 -3.80 -5.76 -10.42
N LEU A 32 -3.95 -4.65 -9.70
CA LEU A 32 -4.18 -4.67 -8.25
C LEU A 32 -5.56 -4.18 -7.82
N SER A 33 -6.36 -3.55 -8.69
CA SER A 33 -7.68 -3.00 -8.35
C SER A 33 -8.57 -3.98 -7.58
N ALA A 34 -8.65 -5.25 -8.00
CA ALA A 34 -9.41 -6.27 -7.30
C ALA A 34 -8.89 -6.54 -5.87
N LYS A 35 -7.56 -6.62 -5.68
CA LYS A 35 -6.94 -6.79 -4.35
C LYS A 35 -7.11 -5.54 -3.48
N MET A 36 -7.04 -4.36 -4.08
CA MET A 36 -7.27 -3.07 -3.41
C MET A 36 -8.71 -2.94 -2.93
N LEU A 37 -9.69 -3.47 -3.65
CA LEU A 37 -11.07 -3.54 -3.15
C LEU A 37 -11.20 -4.62 -2.07
N ARG A 38 -10.63 -5.81 -2.30
CA ARG A 38 -10.71 -6.95 -1.39
C ARG A 38 -10.18 -6.64 0.01
N ILE A 39 -9.07 -5.92 0.13
CA ILE A 39 -8.52 -5.53 1.44
C ILE A 39 -9.48 -4.66 2.27
N ASN A 40 -10.37 -3.90 1.60
CA ASN A 40 -11.40 -3.10 2.29
C ASN A 40 -12.68 -3.92 2.58
N ALA A 41 -12.93 -5.00 1.82
CA ALA A 41 -14.17 -5.78 1.89
C ALA A 41 -14.05 -7.06 2.74
N ASP A 42 -12.85 -7.62 2.87
CA ASP A 42 -12.57 -8.91 3.51
C ASP A 42 -11.58 -8.69 4.68
N PRO A 43 -12.08 -8.65 5.94
CA PRO A 43 -11.24 -8.47 7.12
C PRO A 43 -10.19 -9.57 7.31
N HIS A 44 -10.47 -10.81 6.91
CA HIS A 44 -9.52 -11.91 7.03
C HIS A 44 -8.36 -11.73 6.07
N TYR A 45 -8.64 -11.30 4.84
CA TYR A 45 -7.61 -10.96 3.86
C TYR A 45 -6.72 -9.80 4.34
N PHE A 46 -7.29 -8.79 5.01
CA PHE A 46 -6.51 -7.74 5.66
C PHE A 46 -5.61 -8.30 6.77
N THR A 47 -6.14 -9.12 7.68
CA THR A 47 -5.36 -9.71 8.77
C THR A 47 -4.22 -10.58 8.26
N GLN A 48 -4.45 -11.36 7.21
CA GLN A 48 -3.41 -12.19 6.59
C GLN A 48 -2.27 -11.32 6.03
N LEU A 49 -2.59 -10.32 5.21
CA LEU A 49 -1.57 -9.41 4.66
C LEU A 49 -0.79 -8.66 5.75
N PHE A 50 -1.46 -8.33 6.86
CA PHE A 50 -0.81 -7.69 8.00
C PHE A 50 0.16 -8.62 8.73
N GLN A 51 -0.19 -9.90 8.89
CA GLN A 51 0.70 -10.92 9.46
C GLN A 51 1.90 -11.18 8.55
N ASP A 52 1.66 -11.32 7.25
CA ASP A 52 2.73 -11.49 6.25
C ASP A 52 3.72 -10.32 6.35
N LEU A 53 3.24 -9.07 6.39
CA LEU A 53 4.09 -7.88 6.52
C LEU A 53 4.90 -7.85 7.83
N LYS A 54 4.32 -8.31 8.95
CA LYS A 54 5.06 -8.41 10.22
C LYS A 54 6.23 -9.40 10.11
N SER A 55 5.99 -10.54 9.47
CA SER A 55 7.00 -11.59 9.33
C SER A 55 8.22 -11.14 8.50
N GLU A 56 8.01 -10.27 7.50
CA GLU A 56 9.11 -9.67 6.71
C GLU A 56 10.05 -8.79 7.57
N GLY A 57 9.54 -8.22 8.67
CA GLY A 57 10.32 -7.40 9.61
C GLY A 57 11.06 -8.20 10.69
N GLU A 58 10.71 -9.46 10.91
CA GLU A 58 11.32 -10.32 11.94
C GLU A 58 12.60 -11.02 11.45
N GLY A 59 12.83 -11.07 10.13
CA GLY A 59 14.02 -11.67 9.52
C GLY A 59 15.26 -10.75 9.44
N GLY A 60 15.13 -9.47 9.79
CA GLY A 60 16.21 -8.48 9.76
C GLY A 60 16.40 -7.82 11.13
N ASP A 61 17.61 -7.94 11.67
CA ASP A 61 18.15 -7.32 12.88
C ASP A 61 17.34 -6.14 13.49
N GLY A 62 16.89 -6.32 14.74
CA GLY A 62 16.47 -5.21 15.62
C GLY A 62 14.98 -4.85 15.62
N SER A 63 14.16 -5.71 16.24
CA SER A 63 12.92 -5.42 16.98
C SER A 63 12.41 -3.96 16.95
N LYS A 64 11.72 -3.56 15.87
CA LYS A 64 10.77 -2.44 15.91
C LYS A 64 9.36 -3.02 15.96
N HIS A 65 8.85 -3.16 17.17
CA HIS A 65 7.47 -3.57 17.43
C HIS A 65 6.52 -2.48 16.91
N TRP A 66 6.07 -2.61 15.66
CA TRP A 66 5.02 -1.74 15.10
C TRP A 66 3.66 -2.19 15.65
N THR A 67 3.31 -1.74 16.86
CA THR A 67 1.93 -1.85 17.37
C THR A 67 1.09 -0.79 16.69
N ILE A 68 0.42 -1.17 15.60
CA ILE A 68 -0.74 -0.42 15.10
C ILE A 68 -1.94 -1.01 15.83
N SER A 69 -2.29 -0.43 16.98
CA SER A 69 -3.55 -0.74 17.65
C SER A 69 -4.69 -0.29 16.74
N LEU A 70 -5.43 -1.25 16.20
CA LEU A 70 -6.74 -1.02 15.58
C LEU A 70 -7.77 -0.96 16.72
N ASP A 71 -7.81 0.17 17.44
CA ASP A 71 -8.90 0.43 18.38
C ASP A 71 -10.19 0.68 17.60
N ARG A 72 -11.23 0.01 18.08
CA ARG A 72 -12.57 -0.16 17.49
C ARG A 72 -13.50 0.97 17.89
#